data_AF-A0A9P1ADL8-F1
#
_entry.id   AF-A0A9P1ADL8-F1
#
_cell.length_a   1.000
_cell.length_b   1.000
_cell.length_c   1.000
_cell.angle_alpha   90.00
_cell.angle_beta   90.00
_cell.angle_gamma   90.00
#
_symmetry.space_group_name_H-M   'P 1'
#
loop_
_entity.id
_entity.type
_entity.pdbx_description
1 polymer ?
#
loop_
_entity_poly.entity_id
_entity_poly.type
_entity_poly.pdbx_seq_one_letter_code
_entity_poly.pdbx_strand_id
1 'polypeptide(L)'
;MSGRNNNKRSSDDRIPSSKRSRQMEEADVLRAELAAVKAELAAAKRNEADARQSRIQAMASVTELERSLSILNEDHKIVAHGYKLANDTLKRERAAFAKQKEKYEAELAELKKKLAEKSEVEVLSDVTAVQKMIEDERQQTMNYRNQMLEMSKVLQEDKQSSGIVMPWKVCEICAFEYSAEQSRTPRVLQCGHTVCEGCAGRLAKGTELKCPFDRQITTIKSVEDLPKNFVVLTM
;
A
#
# COMPACT_ATOMS: atom_id res chain seq x y z
N MET A 1 -115.48 -31.03 76.26
CA MET A 1 -116.64 -30.33 75.69
C MET A 1 -116.31 -29.98 74.24
N SER A 2 -117.25 -30.33 73.37
CA SER A 2 -117.20 -30.25 71.92
C SER A 2 -117.15 -28.81 71.39
N GLY A 3 -116.47 -28.61 70.26
CA GLY A 3 -116.57 -27.38 69.47
C GLY A 3 -116.20 -27.62 68.00
N ARG A 4 -117.17 -28.09 67.21
CA ARG A 4 -117.16 -28.00 65.73
C ARG A 4 -117.56 -26.56 65.34
N ASN A 5 -116.96 -25.97 64.31
CA ASN A 5 -117.59 -25.83 62.98
C ASN A 5 -116.89 -24.84 62.01
N ASN A 6 -116.79 -25.32 60.77
CA ASN A 6 -117.13 -24.68 59.49
C ASN A 6 -116.25 -23.61 58.82
N ASN A 7 -115.41 -24.15 57.94
CA ASN A 7 -115.20 -23.74 56.55
C ASN A 7 -116.44 -23.08 55.88
N LYS A 8 -116.27 -21.88 55.31
CA LYS A 8 -117.09 -21.34 54.22
C LYS A 8 -116.16 -20.83 53.12
N ARG A 9 -116.14 -21.57 52.00
CA ARG A 9 -115.67 -21.07 50.70
C ARG A 9 -116.83 -20.28 50.08
N SER A 10 -116.57 -19.05 49.63
CA SER A 10 -117.46 -18.30 48.74
C SER A 10 -116.76 -18.09 47.40
N SER A 11 -117.48 -18.42 46.34
CA SER A 11 -117.06 -18.44 44.95
C SER A 11 -117.56 -17.21 44.17
N ASP A 12 -116.89 -17.00 43.03
CA ASP A 12 -117.38 -16.33 41.81
C ASP A 12 -117.43 -14.79 41.77
N ASP A 13 -116.28 -14.19 41.42
CA ASP A 13 -116.21 -13.06 40.48
C ASP A 13 -115.59 -13.56 39.15
N ARG A 14 -116.44 -14.02 38.22
CA ARG A 14 -116.00 -14.44 36.87
C ARG A 14 -116.01 -13.25 35.91
N ILE A 15 -114.81 -12.75 35.61
CA ILE A 15 -114.54 -11.81 34.51
C ILE A 15 -114.87 -12.50 33.16
N PRO A 16 -115.48 -11.81 32.16
CA PRO A 16 -115.81 -12.41 30.86
C PRO A 16 -114.59 -12.98 30.14
N SER A 17 -114.69 -14.20 29.59
CA SER A 17 -113.54 -14.96 29.04
C SER A 17 -112.78 -14.25 27.91
N SER A 18 -113.45 -13.38 27.14
CA SER A 18 -112.83 -12.59 26.06
C SER A 18 -111.92 -11.46 26.56
N LYS A 19 -112.23 -10.86 27.72
CA LYS A 19 -111.36 -9.84 28.34
C LYS A 19 -110.11 -10.45 28.93
N ARG A 20 -110.23 -11.66 29.52
CA ARG A 20 -109.10 -12.38 30.12
C ARG A 20 -108.09 -12.88 29.07
N SER A 21 -108.56 -13.27 27.88
CA SER A 21 -107.69 -13.64 26.75
C SER A 21 -106.92 -12.44 26.20
N ARG A 22 -107.58 -11.28 26.00
CA ARG A 22 -106.88 -10.04 25.59
C ARG A 22 -105.87 -9.54 26.61
N GLN A 23 -106.20 -9.58 27.89
CA GLN A 23 -105.28 -9.23 28.98
C GLN A 23 -104.08 -10.17 29.07
N MET A 24 -104.24 -11.44 28.68
CA MET A 24 -103.14 -12.42 28.64
C MET A 24 -102.24 -12.19 27.44
N GLU A 25 -102.81 -11.91 26.26
CA GLU A 25 -102.06 -11.52 25.06
C GLU A 25 -101.27 -10.21 25.28
N GLU A 26 -101.89 -9.18 25.86
CA GLU A 26 -101.21 -7.93 26.24
C GLU A 26 -100.08 -8.17 27.25
N ALA A 27 -100.28 -9.04 28.24
CA ALA A 27 -99.25 -9.40 29.20
C ALA A 27 -98.07 -10.15 28.56
N ASP A 28 -98.32 -10.99 27.57
CA ASP A 28 -97.27 -11.73 26.86
C ASP A 28 -96.48 -10.84 25.90
N VAL A 29 -97.13 -9.88 25.24
CA VAL A 29 -96.45 -8.83 24.46
C VAL A 29 -95.54 -7.99 25.35
N LEU A 30 -96.05 -7.50 26.49
CA LEU A 30 -95.24 -6.73 27.45
C LEU A 30 -94.09 -7.53 28.04
N ARG A 31 -94.27 -8.85 28.27
CA ARG A 31 -93.17 -9.74 28.70
C ARG A 31 -92.12 -9.91 27.61
N ALA A 32 -92.52 -10.04 26.35
CA ALA A 32 -91.61 -10.14 25.22
C ALA A 32 -90.82 -8.84 25.01
N GLU A 33 -91.48 -7.68 25.09
CA GLU A 33 -90.84 -6.36 25.04
C GLU A 33 -89.86 -6.16 26.20
N LEU A 34 -90.26 -6.53 27.43
CA LEU A 34 -89.40 -6.45 28.60
C LEU A 34 -88.20 -7.41 28.51
N ALA A 35 -88.36 -8.57 27.87
CA ALA A 35 -87.26 -9.48 27.58
C ALA A 35 -86.30 -8.90 26.52
N ALA A 36 -86.81 -8.26 25.47
CA ALA A 36 -86.01 -7.58 24.45
C ALA A 36 -85.19 -6.43 25.04
N VAL A 37 -85.83 -5.55 25.82
CA VAL A 37 -85.14 -4.43 26.50
C VAL A 37 -84.08 -4.93 27.48
N LYS A 38 -84.35 -6.03 28.21
CA LYS A 38 -83.33 -6.66 29.08
C LYS A 38 -82.15 -7.23 28.29
N ALA A 39 -82.39 -7.82 27.13
CA ALA A 39 -81.33 -8.33 26.25
C ALA A 39 -80.48 -7.18 25.69
N GLU A 40 -81.10 -6.09 25.25
CA GLU A 40 -80.41 -4.87 24.82
C GLU A 40 -79.59 -4.25 25.96
N LEU A 41 -80.15 -4.15 27.16
CA LEU A 41 -79.42 -3.68 28.34
C LEU A 41 -78.21 -4.57 28.67
N ALA A 42 -78.35 -5.89 28.52
CA ALA A 42 -77.23 -6.82 28.72
C ALA A 42 -76.15 -6.66 27.64
N ALA A 43 -76.52 -6.44 26.38
CA ALA A 43 -75.59 -6.16 25.30
C ALA A 43 -74.85 -4.84 25.50
N ALA A 44 -75.57 -3.77 25.88
CA ALA A 44 -74.98 -2.46 26.18
C ALA A 44 -73.96 -2.55 27.33
N LYS A 45 -74.28 -3.30 28.39
CA LYS A 45 -73.35 -3.54 29.52
C LYS A 45 -72.10 -4.33 29.12
N ARG A 46 -72.22 -5.29 28.21
CA ARG A 46 -71.04 -6.02 27.66
C ARG A 46 -70.17 -5.09 26.83
N ASN A 47 -70.76 -4.32 25.92
CA ASN A 47 -70.02 -3.34 25.11
C ASN A 47 -69.31 -2.30 25.99
N GLU A 48 -69.95 -1.82 27.06
CA GLU A 48 -69.35 -0.90 28.02
C GLU A 48 -68.17 -1.55 28.78
N ALA A 49 -68.31 -2.82 29.19
CA ALA A 49 -67.23 -3.57 29.83
C ALA A 49 -66.04 -3.79 28.89
N ASP A 50 -66.29 -4.14 27.63
CA ASP A 50 -65.26 -4.33 26.61
C ASP A 50 -64.54 -3.00 26.32
N ALA A 51 -65.29 -1.91 26.14
CA ALA A 51 -64.72 -0.57 25.97
C ALA A 51 -63.86 -0.15 27.17
N ARG A 52 -64.31 -0.45 28.39
CA ARG A 52 -63.55 -0.20 29.62
C ARG A 52 -62.25 -1.02 29.65
N GLN A 53 -62.31 -2.29 29.26
CA GLN A 53 -61.14 -3.16 29.21
C GLN A 53 -60.13 -2.67 28.16
N SER A 54 -60.59 -2.30 26.96
CA SER A 54 -59.74 -1.70 25.92
C SER A 54 -59.11 -0.39 26.39
N ARG A 55 -59.84 0.44 27.14
CA ARG A 55 -59.28 1.67 27.73
C ARG A 55 -58.19 1.38 28.75
N ILE A 56 -58.36 0.38 29.61
CA ILE A 56 -57.34 -0.04 30.58
C ILE A 56 -56.09 -0.55 29.85
N GLN A 57 -56.26 -1.37 28.81
CA GLN A 57 -55.14 -1.88 28.01
C GLN A 57 -54.38 -0.75 27.29
N ALA A 58 -55.10 0.19 26.69
CA ALA A 58 -54.49 1.36 26.07
C ALA A 58 -53.72 2.20 27.08
N MET A 59 -54.28 2.41 28.28
CA MET A 59 -53.61 3.17 29.34
C MET A 59 -52.35 2.46 29.85
N ALA A 60 -52.38 1.13 29.99
CA ALA A 60 -51.18 0.35 30.31
C ALA A 60 -50.09 0.51 29.24
N SER A 61 -50.45 0.44 27.95
CA SER A 61 -49.51 0.66 26.86
C SER A 61 -48.90 2.07 26.86
N VAL A 62 -49.71 3.11 27.12
CA VAL A 62 -49.21 4.49 27.26
C VAL A 62 -48.19 4.59 28.39
N THR A 63 -48.48 4.01 29.56
CA THR A 63 -47.54 4.05 30.69
C THR A 63 -46.22 3.32 30.40
N GLU A 64 -46.24 2.27 29.59
CA GLU A 64 -45.04 1.55 29.16
C GLU A 64 -44.20 2.37 28.18
N LEU A 65 -44.85 3.07 27.25
CA LEU A 65 -44.19 3.99 26.33
C LEU A 65 -43.56 5.18 27.06
N GLU A 66 -44.25 5.74 28.05
CA GLU A 66 -43.71 6.83 28.88
C GLU A 66 -42.45 6.41 29.65
N ARG A 67 -42.44 5.19 30.21
CA ARG A 67 -41.22 4.63 30.84
C ARG A 67 -40.08 4.48 29.84
N SER A 68 -40.39 3.95 28.66
CA SER A 68 -39.39 3.76 27.60
C SER A 68 -38.80 5.09 27.12
N LEU A 69 -39.63 6.12 26.95
CA LEU A 69 -39.19 7.48 26.62
C LEU A 69 -38.30 8.08 27.71
N SER A 70 -38.63 7.85 28.98
CA SER A 70 -37.80 8.32 30.10
C SER A 70 -36.40 7.71 30.07
N ILE A 71 -36.29 6.40 29.80
CA ILE A 71 -35.01 5.70 29.68
C ILE A 71 -34.22 6.27 28.49
N LEU A 72 -34.86 6.36 27.33
CA LEU A 72 -34.21 6.85 26.10
C LEU A 72 -33.70 8.29 26.26
N ASN A 73 -34.45 9.14 26.97
CA ASN A 73 -34.03 10.51 27.25
C ASN A 73 -32.78 10.56 28.15
N GLU A 74 -32.67 9.66 29.11
CA GLU A 74 -31.48 9.58 29.97
C GLU A 74 -30.27 9.06 29.20
N ASP A 75 -30.44 8.01 28.40
CA ASP A 75 -29.40 7.50 27.50
C ASP A 75 -28.91 8.58 26.55
N HIS A 76 -29.82 9.37 25.98
CA HIS A 76 -29.47 10.49 25.11
C HIS A 76 -28.62 11.54 25.83
N LYS A 77 -28.89 11.85 27.11
CA LYS A 77 -28.04 12.76 27.90
C LYS A 77 -26.64 12.19 28.10
N ILE A 78 -26.53 10.89 28.40
CA ILE A 78 -25.25 10.20 28.56
C ILE A 78 -24.44 10.29 27.27
N VAL A 79 -25.06 9.95 26.14
CA VAL A 79 -24.42 10.01 24.81
C VAL A 79 -24.01 11.44 24.46
N ALA A 80 -24.89 12.42 24.67
CA ALA A 80 -24.58 13.83 24.39
C ALA A 80 -23.41 14.34 25.24
N HIS A 81 -23.33 13.94 26.51
CA HIS A 81 -22.22 14.27 27.39
C HIS A 81 -20.91 13.60 26.93
N GLY A 82 -20.95 12.30 26.60
CA GLY A 82 -19.80 11.58 26.06
C GLY A 82 -19.27 12.21 24.78
N TYR A 83 -20.17 12.61 23.87
CA TYR A 83 -19.80 13.31 22.63
C TYR A 83 -19.12 14.65 22.88
N LYS A 84 -19.61 15.44 23.86
CA LYS A 84 -18.96 16.71 24.25
C LYS A 84 -17.54 16.49 24.75
N LEU A 85 -17.34 15.52 25.66
CA LEU A 85 -16.02 15.19 26.19
C LEU A 85 -15.05 14.71 25.11
N ALA A 86 -15.52 13.85 24.19
CA ALA A 86 -14.71 13.38 23.07
C ALA A 86 -14.27 14.53 22.17
N ASN A 87 -15.19 15.45 21.83
CA ASN A 87 -14.87 16.63 21.03
C ASN A 87 -13.87 17.56 21.71
N ASP A 88 -14.01 17.79 23.02
CA ASP A 88 -13.07 18.64 23.75
C ASP A 88 -11.67 18.00 23.82
N THR A 89 -11.61 16.67 23.95
CA THR A 89 -10.36 15.91 23.89
C THR A 89 -9.70 16.07 22.52
N LEU A 90 -10.44 15.83 21.44
CA LEU A 90 -9.95 15.99 20.06
C LEU A 90 -9.48 17.42 19.77
N LYS A 91 -10.17 18.44 20.30
CA LYS A 91 -9.74 19.84 20.18
C LYS A 91 -8.39 20.08 20.86
N ARG A 92 -8.18 19.53 22.07
CA ARG A 92 -6.90 19.65 22.78
C ARG A 92 -5.77 18.94 22.04
N GLU A 93 -6.02 17.74 21.54
CA GLU A 93 -5.05 16.99 20.75
C GLU A 93 -4.68 17.75 19.47
N ARG A 94 -5.66 18.24 18.71
CA ARG A 94 -5.41 19.08 17.53
C ARG A 94 -4.57 20.31 17.85
N ALA A 95 -4.85 21.00 18.96
CA ALA A 95 -4.07 22.15 19.39
C ALA A 95 -2.63 21.76 19.79
N ALA A 96 -2.44 20.61 20.44
CA ALA A 96 -1.11 20.09 20.77
C ALA A 96 -0.31 19.75 19.52
N PHE A 97 -0.93 19.04 18.55
CA PHE A 97 -0.32 18.73 17.26
C PHE A 97 0.02 19.98 16.46
N ALA A 98 -0.83 21.02 16.48
CA ALA A 98 -0.55 22.28 15.82
C ALA A 98 0.70 22.98 16.42
N LYS A 99 0.81 23.03 17.75
CA LYS A 99 2.01 23.56 18.42
C LYS A 99 3.26 22.75 18.10
N GLN A 100 3.14 21.42 18.03
CA GLN A 100 4.26 20.56 17.70
C GLN A 100 4.71 20.76 16.24
N LYS A 101 3.76 20.90 15.31
CA LYS A 101 4.02 21.22 13.91
C LYS A 101 4.77 22.54 13.78
N GLU A 102 4.32 23.60 14.46
CA GLU A 102 4.98 24.90 14.46
C GLU A 102 6.42 24.83 14.96
N LYS A 103 6.69 24.05 16.01
CA LYS A 103 8.06 23.78 16.48
C LYS A 103 8.92 23.11 15.42
N TYR A 104 8.43 22.05 14.78
CA TYR A 104 9.19 21.35 13.74
C TYR A 104 9.43 22.23 12.50
N GLU A 105 8.46 23.07 12.13
CA GLU A 105 8.64 24.03 11.04
C GLU A 105 9.73 25.07 11.38
N ALA A 106 9.77 25.54 12.62
CA ALA A 106 10.84 26.42 13.10
C ALA A 106 12.22 25.73 13.12
N GLU A 107 12.31 24.50 13.65
CA GLU A 107 13.53 23.69 13.63
C GLU A 107 14.03 23.44 12.21
N LEU A 108 13.11 23.12 11.29
CA LEU A 108 13.43 22.93 9.88
C LEU A 108 13.94 24.22 9.23
N ALA A 109 13.35 25.36 9.54
CA ALA A 109 13.83 26.66 9.06
C ALA A 109 15.23 26.97 9.59
N GLU A 110 15.51 26.69 10.86
CA GLU A 110 16.84 26.88 11.44
C GLU A 110 17.89 25.94 10.84
N LEU A 111 17.55 24.67 10.62
CA LEU A 111 18.42 23.71 9.94
C LEU A 111 18.72 24.13 8.49
N LYS A 112 17.72 24.62 7.75
CA LYS A 112 17.91 25.17 6.40
C LYS A 112 18.86 26.37 6.42
N LYS A 113 18.73 27.26 7.40
CA LYS A 113 19.65 28.39 7.56
C LYS A 113 21.08 27.94 7.85
N LYS A 114 21.26 27.00 8.79
CA LYS A 114 22.57 26.41 9.11
C LYS A 114 23.19 25.69 7.91
N LEU A 115 22.36 25.06 7.06
CA LEU A 115 22.83 24.44 5.82
C LEU A 115 23.29 25.50 4.82
N ALA A 116 22.55 26.61 4.68
CA ALA A 116 22.93 27.73 3.83
C ALA A 116 24.27 28.35 4.28
N GLU A 117 24.43 28.61 5.58
CA GLU A 117 25.68 29.12 6.19
C GLU A 117 26.85 28.13 6.03
N LYS A 118 26.61 26.81 6.12
CA LYS A 118 27.63 25.78 5.85
C LYS A 118 27.93 25.61 4.36
N SER A 119 27.00 25.93 3.47
CA SER A 119 27.21 25.96 2.03
C SER A 119 27.87 27.25 1.55
N GLU A 120 28.09 28.25 2.42
CA GLU A 120 28.96 29.41 2.19
C GLU A 120 30.46 29.11 2.41
N VAL A 121 30.86 27.83 2.49
CA VAL A 121 32.23 27.46 2.12
C VAL A 121 32.34 27.67 0.61
N GLU A 122 32.87 28.81 0.15
CA GLU A 122 33.12 29.22 -1.25
C GLU A 122 32.90 28.10 -2.26
N VAL A 123 31.63 27.84 -2.57
CA VAL A 123 31.28 26.87 -3.59
C VAL A 123 31.62 27.59 -4.88
N LEU A 124 32.68 27.13 -5.57
CA LEU A 124 32.96 27.47 -6.97
C LEU A 124 31.62 27.68 -7.66
N SER A 125 31.39 28.91 -8.10
CA SER A 125 30.08 29.59 -8.14
C SER A 125 28.96 28.92 -8.96
N ASP A 126 29.20 27.75 -9.52
CA ASP A 126 28.23 26.94 -10.20
C ASP A 126 28.71 25.48 -10.26
N VAL A 127 28.58 24.72 -9.16
CA VAL A 127 28.93 23.28 -9.12
C VAL A 127 28.21 22.52 -10.24
N THR A 128 27.00 22.97 -10.61
CA THR A 128 26.25 22.47 -11.76
C THR A 128 26.96 22.78 -13.09
N ALA A 129 27.50 23.98 -13.30
CA ALA A 129 28.31 24.27 -14.49
C ALA A 129 29.62 23.49 -14.51
N VAL A 130 30.31 23.33 -13.37
CA VAL A 130 31.54 22.55 -13.28
C VAL A 130 31.26 21.07 -13.57
N GLN A 131 30.19 20.49 -13.02
CA GLN A 131 29.77 19.13 -13.33
C GLN A 131 29.42 18.96 -14.80
N LYS A 132 28.75 19.95 -15.40
CA LYS A 132 28.44 19.94 -16.84
C LYS A 132 29.71 19.99 -17.69
N MET A 133 30.68 20.85 -17.36
CA MET A 133 31.96 20.92 -18.06
C MET A 133 32.74 19.59 -17.97
N ILE A 134 32.74 18.95 -16.80
CA ILE A 134 33.39 17.64 -16.62
C ILE A 134 32.72 16.58 -17.49
N GLU A 135 31.38 16.57 -17.54
CA GLU A 135 30.65 15.60 -18.36
C GLU A 135 30.82 15.86 -19.86
N ASP A 136 30.84 17.12 -20.28
CA ASP A 136 31.08 17.52 -21.68
C ASP A 136 32.49 17.11 -22.14
N GLU A 137 33.53 17.35 -21.33
CA GLU A 137 34.91 16.90 -21.58
C GLU A 137 35.04 15.37 -21.63
N ARG A 138 34.36 14.68 -20.70
CA ARG A 138 34.32 13.21 -20.67
C ARG A 138 33.68 12.66 -21.95
N GLN A 139 32.60 13.27 -22.40
CA GLN A 139 31.90 12.87 -23.62
C GLN A 139 32.77 13.13 -24.86
N GLN A 140 33.45 14.28 -24.93
CA GLN A 140 34.41 14.57 -25.99
C GLN A 140 35.53 13.53 -26.03
N THR A 141 36.12 13.22 -24.87
CA THR A 141 37.18 12.21 -24.76
C THR A 141 36.71 10.83 -25.23
N MET A 142 35.48 10.43 -24.85
CA MET A 142 34.88 9.18 -25.34
C MET A 142 34.66 9.19 -26.86
N ASN A 143 34.19 10.31 -27.41
CA ASN A 143 33.95 10.45 -28.85
C ASN A 143 35.27 10.35 -29.63
N TYR A 144 36.33 11.04 -29.20
CA TYR A 144 37.66 10.93 -29.82
C TYR A 144 38.21 9.50 -29.71
N ARG A 145 38.07 8.85 -28.55
CA ARG A 145 38.49 7.44 -28.38
C ARG A 145 37.74 6.54 -29.35
N ASN A 146 36.42 6.69 -29.48
CA ASN A 146 35.62 5.88 -30.37
C ASN A 146 35.98 6.13 -31.84
N GLN A 147 36.19 7.38 -32.25
CA GLN A 147 36.67 7.72 -33.60
C GLN A 147 38.04 7.10 -33.88
N MET A 148 38.97 7.15 -32.92
CA MET A 148 40.29 6.54 -33.05
C MET A 148 40.22 5.01 -33.14
N LEU A 149 39.35 4.37 -32.35
CA LEU A 149 39.12 2.93 -32.42
C LEU A 149 38.49 2.53 -33.76
N GLU A 150 37.55 3.31 -34.27
CA GLU A 150 36.90 3.04 -35.54
C GLU A 150 37.87 3.22 -36.72
N MET A 151 38.66 4.30 -36.70
CA MET A 151 39.76 4.49 -37.66
C MET A 151 40.77 3.33 -37.60
N SER A 152 41.09 2.84 -36.40
CA SER A 152 41.97 1.68 -36.21
C SER A 152 41.39 0.40 -36.78
N LYS A 153 40.06 0.18 -36.71
CA LYS A 153 39.39 -0.98 -37.31
C LYS A 153 39.41 -0.91 -38.83
N VAL A 154 39.09 0.25 -39.42
CA VAL A 154 39.15 0.44 -40.88
C VAL A 154 40.55 0.12 -41.41
N LEU A 155 41.59 0.59 -40.72
CA LEU A 155 42.97 0.24 -41.05
C LEU A 155 43.30 -1.25 -40.85
N GLN A 156 42.61 -1.98 -39.96
CA GLN A 156 42.79 -3.42 -39.80
C GLN A 156 42.05 -4.22 -40.89
N GLU A 157 40.87 -3.76 -41.33
CA GLU A 157 40.06 -4.39 -42.37
C GLU A 157 40.73 -4.28 -43.76
N ASP A 158 41.38 -3.16 -44.07
CA ASP A 158 42.19 -2.99 -45.30
C ASP A 158 43.48 -3.85 -45.32
N LYS A 159 44.01 -4.21 -44.13
CA LYS A 159 45.22 -5.05 -44.01
C LYS A 159 44.93 -6.53 -44.26
N GLN A 160 43.72 -7.00 -43.96
CA GLN A 160 43.34 -8.40 -44.14
C GLN A 160 43.03 -8.77 -45.60
N SER A 161 42.77 -7.78 -46.45
CA SER A 161 42.47 -7.97 -47.87
C SER A 161 43.70 -7.84 -48.80
N SER A 162 44.85 -7.37 -48.30
CA SER A 162 46.05 -7.11 -49.12
C SER A 162 47.27 -7.98 -48.83
N GLY A 163 47.24 -8.88 -47.83
CA GLY A 163 48.32 -9.84 -47.56
C GLY A 163 49.66 -9.22 -47.14
N ILE A 164 49.66 -7.93 -46.77
CA ILE A 164 50.86 -7.19 -46.35
C ILE A 164 51.10 -7.46 -44.86
N VAL A 165 52.11 -8.29 -44.56
CA VAL A 165 52.57 -8.53 -43.19
C VAL A 165 53.34 -7.30 -42.70
N MET A 166 52.96 -6.77 -41.54
CA MET A 166 53.61 -5.58 -40.99
C MET A 166 55.05 -5.89 -40.54
N PRO A 167 56.07 -5.10 -40.95
CA PRO A 167 57.46 -5.38 -40.61
C PRO A 167 57.76 -5.46 -39.10
N TRP A 168 57.04 -4.68 -38.28
CA TRP A 168 57.20 -4.70 -36.82
C TRP A 168 56.51 -5.89 -36.12
N LYS A 169 55.72 -6.67 -36.86
CA LYS A 169 55.03 -7.88 -36.38
C LYS A 169 55.84 -9.14 -36.60
N VAL A 170 56.94 -9.08 -37.35
CA VAL A 170 57.78 -10.23 -37.66
C VAL A 170 59.09 -10.18 -36.92
N CYS A 171 59.62 -11.35 -36.60
CA CYS A 171 60.96 -11.49 -36.07
C CYS A 171 61.99 -11.24 -37.18
N GLU A 172 62.83 -10.20 -37.04
CA GLU A 172 63.83 -9.84 -38.06
C GLU A 172 64.88 -10.93 -38.34
N ILE A 173 64.98 -11.95 -37.48
CA ILE A 173 65.91 -13.08 -37.66
C ILE A 173 65.28 -14.19 -38.50
N CYS A 174 64.00 -14.51 -38.27
CA CYS A 174 63.34 -15.67 -38.91
C CYS A 174 62.18 -15.29 -39.82
N ALA A 175 61.86 -14.01 -39.94
CA ALA A 175 60.79 -13.41 -40.74
C ALA A 175 59.38 -13.94 -40.47
N PHE A 176 59.18 -14.66 -39.36
CA PHE A 176 57.86 -15.14 -38.96
C PHE A 176 57.16 -14.17 -38.02
N GLU A 177 55.84 -14.12 -38.14
CA GLU A 177 54.99 -13.30 -37.29
C GLU A 177 55.07 -13.73 -35.82
N TYR A 178 55.10 -12.73 -34.95
CA TYR A 178 55.02 -12.93 -33.51
C TYR A 178 53.64 -13.41 -33.12
N SER A 179 53.58 -14.40 -32.24
CA SER A 179 52.33 -14.89 -31.68
C SER A 179 52.49 -15.22 -30.21
N ALA A 180 51.38 -15.46 -29.51
CA ALA A 180 51.42 -15.87 -28.12
C ALA A 180 51.91 -17.33 -27.92
N GLU A 181 52.18 -18.06 -29.02
CA GLU A 181 52.77 -19.39 -28.97
C GLU A 181 54.23 -19.33 -28.52
N GLN A 182 54.68 -20.32 -27.75
CA GLN A 182 55.98 -20.30 -27.08
C GLN A 182 57.13 -19.94 -28.03
N SER A 183 57.33 -20.66 -29.14
CA SER A 183 58.45 -20.41 -30.08
C SER A 183 58.40 -19.05 -30.82
N ARG A 184 57.20 -18.46 -30.93
CA ARG A 184 56.92 -17.20 -31.63
C ARG A 184 56.72 -16.02 -30.68
N THR A 185 56.80 -16.26 -29.38
CA THR A 185 56.61 -15.21 -28.38
C THR A 185 57.72 -14.16 -28.51
N PRO A 186 57.38 -12.87 -28.68
CA PRO A 186 58.35 -11.79 -28.78
C PRO A 186 58.98 -11.50 -27.41
N ARG A 187 60.30 -11.64 -27.32
CA ARG A 187 61.11 -11.42 -26.11
C ARG A 187 62.00 -10.19 -26.29
N VAL A 188 62.01 -9.33 -25.28
CA VAL A 188 62.80 -8.09 -25.26
C VAL A 188 64.15 -8.33 -24.59
N LEU A 189 65.23 -8.03 -25.31
CA LEU A 189 66.60 -8.07 -24.77
C LEU A 189 66.87 -6.84 -23.90
N GLN A 190 67.94 -6.85 -23.09
CA GLN A 190 68.27 -5.71 -22.21
C GLN A 190 68.50 -4.40 -22.97
N CYS A 191 68.92 -4.47 -24.23
CA CYS A 191 69.08 -3.31 -25.09
C CYS A 191 67.78 -2.80 -25.73
N GLY A 192 66.65 -3.49 -25.51
CA GLY A 192 65.33 -3.11 -26.03
C GLY A 192 64.95 -3.75 -27.38
N HIS A 193 65.88 -4.40 -28.07
CA HIS A 193 65.57 -5.14 -29.30
C HIS A 193 64.66 -6.35 -29.00
N THR A 194 63.75 -6.64 -29.92
CA THR A 194 62.78 -7.75 -29.78
C THR A 194 63.12 -8.87 -30.77
N VAL A 195 63.15 -10.11 -30.28
CA VAL A 195 63.35 -11.34 -31.07
C VAL A 195 62.35 -12.39 -30.62
N CYS A 196 62.00 -13.38 -31.45
CA CYS A 196 61.13 -14.45 -30.97
C CYS A 196 61.89 -15.39 -30.03
N GLU A 197 61.18 -16.03 -29.11
CA GLU A 197 61.71 -16.98 -28.14
C GLU A 197 62.56 -18.08 -28.79
N GLY A 198 62.11 -18.64 -29.93
CA GLY A 198 62.88 -19.63 -30.67
C GLY A 198 64.18 -19.10 -31.28
N CYS A 199 64.25 -17.81 -31.62
CA CYS A 199 65.49 -17.17 -32.04
C CYS A 199 66.38 -16.82 -30.85
N ALA A 200 65.81 -16.35 -29.74
CA ALA A 200 66.54 -16.10 -28.52
C ALA A 200 67.21 -17.38 -27.98
N GLY A 201 66.50 -18.52 -28.01
CA GLY A 201 67.06 -19.83 -27.64
C GLY A 201 68.23 -20.26 -28.50
N ARG A 202 68.21 -19.96 -29.80
CA ARG A 202 69.34 -20.24 -30.71
C ARG A 202 70.53 -19.30 -30.52
N LEU A 203 70.30 -18.09 -30.03
CA LEU A 203 71.33 -17.08 -29.78
C LEU A 203 71.93 -17.16 -28.36
N ALA A 204 71.21 -17.78 -27.43
CA ALA A 204 71.65 -18.01 -26.07
C ALA A 204 72.84 -18.98 -26.02
N LYS A 205 73.86 -18.63 -25.25
CA LYS A 205 75.03 -19.47 -24.95
C LYS A 205 75.22 -19.53 -23.44
N GLY A 206 74.71 -20.58 -22.82
CA GLY A 206 74.68 -20.70 -21.36
C GLY A 206 73.81 -19.60 -20.75
N THR A 207 74.39 -18.75 -19.90
CA THR A 207 73.70 -17.67 -19.20
C THR A 207 73.75 -16.32 -19.91
N GLU A 208 74.26 -16.26 -21.15
CA GLU A 208 74.43 -15.04 -21.90
C GLU A 208 73.79 -15.13 -23.29
N LEU A 209 73.11 -14.05 -23.69
CA LEU A 209 72.56 -13.89 -25.04
C LEU A 209 73.11 -12.59 -25.62
N LYS A 210 73.82 -12.70 -26.74
CA LYS A 210 74.34 -11.54 -27.46
C LYS A 210 73.32 -11.06 -28.49
N CYS A 211 72.88 -9.81 -28.38
CA CYS A 211 71.94 -9.23 -29.32
C CYS A 211 72.52 -9.24 -30.75
N PRO A 212 71.75 -9.69 -31.76
CA PRO A 212 72.24 -9.75 -33.14
C PRO A 212 72.31 -8.37 -33.81
N PHE A 213 71.61 -7.37 -33.28
CA PHE A 213 71.49 -6.04 -33.87
C PHE A 213 72.59 -5.08 -33.39
N ASP A 214 72.81 -5.01 -32.08
CA ASP A 214 73.74 -4.05 -31.45
C ASP A 214 74.84 -4.72 -30.61
N ARG A 215 74.86 -6.06 -30.58
CA ARG A 215 75.89 -6.89 -29.92
C ARG A 215 75.97 -6.74 -28.40
N GLN A 216 75.01 -6.06 -27.77
CA GLN A 216 74.93 -5.97 -26.31
C GLN A 216 74.61 -7.33 -25.70
N ILE A 217 75.22 -7.63 -24.55
CA ILE A 217 75.04 -8.89 -23.84
C ILE A 217 73.85 -8.75 -22.91
N THR A 218 72.89 -9.66 -23.03
CA THR A 218 71.78 -9.84 -22.11
C THR A 218 72.04 -11.07 -21.25
N THR A 219 72.20 -10.88 -19.95
CA THR A 219 72.33 -12.02 -19.00
C THR A 219 70.96 -12.63 -18.76
N ILE A 220 70.83 -13.94 -18.98
CA ILE A 220 69.57 -14.68 -18.87
C ILE A 220 69.74 -15.91 -17.97
N LYS A 221 68.69 -16.26 -17.23
CA LYS A 221 68.59 -17.53 -16.50
C LYS A 221 67.95 -18.59 -17.39
N SER A 222 66.81 -18.23 -17.98
CA SER A 222 66.18 -18.93 -19.09
C SER A 222 65.67 -17.92 -20.10
N VAL A 223 65.41 -18.36 -21.34
CA VAL A 223 64.89 -17.48 -22.40
C VAL A 223 63.46 -17.06 -22.11
N GLU A 224 62.69 -17.93 -21.45
CA GLU A 224 61.30 -17.70 -21.07
C GLU A 224 61.15 -16.60 -20.01
N ASP A 225 62.23 -16.26 -19.31
CA ASP A 225 62.27 -15.20 -18.30
C ASP A 225 62.44 -13.80 -18.92
N LEU A 226 62.81 -13.71 -20.20
CA LEU A 226 62.92 -12.42 -20.88
C LEU A 226 61.54 -11.75 -20.96
N PRO A 227 61.42 -10.42 -20.75
CA PRO A 227 60.15 -9.73 -20.83
C PRO A 227 59.43 -9.96 -22.17
N LYS A 228 58.13 -10.26 -22.12
CA LYS A 228 57.29 -10.36 -23.31
C LYS A 228 56.95 -8.98 -23.84
N ASN A 229 57.08 -8.77 -25.15
CA ASN A 229 56.61 -7.55 -25.80
C ASN A 229 55.12 -7.69 -26.17
N PHE A 230 54.22 -7.27 -25.26
CA PHE A 230 52.78 -7.33 -25.51
C PHE A 230 52.30 -6.32 -26.56
N VAL A 231 53.05 -5.25 -26.83
CA VAL A 231 52.66 -4.22 -27.81
C VAL A 231 52.60 -4.82 -29.21
N VAL A 232 53.61 -5.62 -29.58
CA VAL A 232 53.62 -6.29 -30.88
C VAL A 232 52.64 -7.49 -30.94
N LEU A 233 52.05 -7.91 -29.83
CA LEU A 233 51.01 -8.95 -29.82
C LEU A 233 49.59 -8.37 -29.92
N THR A 234 49.37 -7.12 -29.51
CA THR A 234 48.02 -6.56 -29.28
C THR A 234 47.57 -5.48 -30.27
N MET A 235 48.49 -4.90 -31.05
CA MET A 235 48.18 -3.90 -32.10
C MET A 235 48.04 -4.50 -33.49
#